data_AF-A0A957VWA3-F1
#
_entry.id   AF-A0A957VWA3-F1
#
_cell.length_a   1.000
_cell.length_b   1.000
_cell.length_c   1.000
_cell.angle_alpha   90.00
_cell.angle_beta   90.00
_cell.angle_gamma   90.00
#
_symmetry.space_group_name_H-M   'P 1'
#
loop_
_entity.id
_entity.type
_entity.pdbx_description
1 polymer ?
#
loop_
_entity_poly.entity_id
_entity_poly.type
_entity_poly.pdbx_seq_one_letter_code
_entity_poly.pdbx_strand_id
1 'polypeptide(L)' 'MRGIPRWITYLTAVLGLIYLLNPTGGVLELIPDIIPIVGNLDEGAAMLLIWYGLVEFVEGRKTY' A
#
# COMPACT_ATOMS: atom_id res chain seq x y z
N MET A 1 3.07 15.17 1.91
CA MET A 1 4.26 15.09 1.00
C MET A 1 4.11 16.05 -0.17
N ARG A 2 5.12 16.85 -0.51
CA ARG A 2 4.97 17.91 -1.54
C ARG A 2 5.09 17.31 -2.95
N GLY A 3 3.97 17.17 -3.66
CA GLY A 3 3.95 16.85 -5.10
C GLY A 3 2.93 15.80 -5.53
N ILE A 4 2.50 14.92 -4.62
CA ILE A 4 1.46 13.91 -4.92
C ILE A 4 0.09 14.42 -4.42
N PRO A 5 -0.95 14.45 -5.27
CA PRO A 5 -2.30 14.78 -4.85
C PRO A 5 -2.80 13.83 -3.75
N ARG A 6 -3.45 14.37 -2.72
CA ARG A 6 -3.96 13.59 -1.57
C ARG A 6 -4.86 12.42 -1.97
N TRP A 7 -5.71 12.63 -2.98
CA TRP A 7 -6.62 11.59 -3.46
C TRP A 7 -5.87 10.39 -4.07
N ILE A 8 -4.72 10.63 -4.70
CA ILE A 8 -3.85 9.55 -5.22
C ILE A 8 -3.27 8.78 -4.05
N THR A 9 -2.76 9.46 -3.02
CA THR A 9 -2.22 8.82 -1.82
C THR A 9 -3.25 7.92 -1.14
N TYR A 10 -4.50 8.37 -1.00
CA TYR A 10 -5.55 7.56 -0.41
C TYR A 10 -5.98 6.41 -1.32
N LEU A 11 -6.07 6.63 -2.64
CA LEU A 11 -6.38 5.58 -3.59
C LEU A 11 -5.33 4.46 -3.54
N THR A 12 -4.05 4.81 -3.56
CA THR A 12 -2.96 3.81 -3.51
C THR A 12 -2.90 3.11 -2.16
N ALA A 13 -3.21 3.79 -1.05
CA ALA A 13 -3.34 3.16 0.26
C ALA A 13 -4.46 2.12 0.32
N VAL A 14 -5.63 2.42 -0.26
CA VAL A 14 -6.75 1.47 -0.34
C VAL A 14 -6.40 0.28 -1.24
N LEU A 15 -5.77 0.52 -2.38
CA LEU A 15 -5.31 -0.56 -3.26
C LEU A 15 -4.27 -1.45 -2.57
N GLY A 16 -3.32 -0.86 -1.82
CA GLY A 16 -2.37 -1.61 -1.00
C GLY A 16 -3.05 -2.46 0.06
N LEU A 17 -4.10 -1.93 0.72
CA LEU A 17 -4.87 -2.71 1.70
C LEU A 17 -5.59 -3.90 1.05
N ILE A 18 -6.23 -3.69 -0.10
CA ILE A 18 -6.88 -4.78 -0.84
C ILE A 18 -5.86 -5.84 -1.26
N TYR A 19 -4.67 -5.41 -1.74
CA TYR A 19 -3.59 -6.31 -2.12
C TYR A 19 -3.12 -7.16 -0.92
N LEU A 20 -2.82 -6.51 0.21
CA LEU A 20 -2.35 -7.17 1.43
C LEU A 20 -3.38 -8.13 2.04
N LEU A 21 -4.68 -7.81 1.92
CA LEU A 21 -5.75 -8.71 2.36
C LEU A 21 -5.91 -9.93 1.46
N ASN A 22 -5.36 -9.90 0.25
CA ASN A 22 -5.34 -11.00 -0.71
C ASN A 22 -6.69 -11.74 -0.82
N PRO A 23 -7.80 -11.04 -1.14
CA PRO A 23 -9.14 -11.64 -1.17
C PRO A 23 -9.28 -12.76 -2.22
N THR A 24 -8.37 -12.81 -3.19
CA THR A 24 -8.30 -13.85 -4.22
C THR A 24 -7.50 -15.08 -3.78
N GLY A 25 -6.95 -15.11 -2.56
CA GLY A 25 -6.25 -16.27 -1.99
C GLY A 25 -4.95 -16.65 -2.69
N GLY A 26 -4.19 -15.66 -3.17
CA GLY A 26 -2.88 -15.85 -3.81
C GLY A 26 -2.92 -16.16 -5.30
N VAL A 27 -4.13 -16.20 -5.91
CA VAL A 27 -4.28 -16.48 -7.35
C VAL A 27 -3.68 -15.37 -8.24
N LEU A 28 -3.57 -14.14 -7.72
CA LEU A 28 -3.10 -12.95 -8.43
C LEU A 28 -1.87 -12.32 -7.75
N GLU A 29 -0.92 -13.14 -7.30
CA GLU A 29 0.37 -12.67 -6.83
C GLU A 29 1.21 -12.11 -8.00
N LEU A 30 1.73 -10.89 -7.83
CA LEU A 30 2.60 -10.29 -8.84
C LEU A 30 3.98 -10.98 -8.84
N ILE A 31 4.44 -11.36 -7.65
CA ILE A 31 5.68 -12.11 -7.43
C ILE A 31 5.32 -13.40 -6.68
N PRO A 32 5.74 -14.58 -7.16
CA PRO A 32 5.48 -15.83 -6.45
C PRO A 32 6.16 -15.88 -5.08
N ASP A 33 5.39 -16.18 -4.03
CA ASP A 33 5.86 -16.32 -2.64
C ASP A 33 6.97 -17.36 -2.42
N ILE A 34 7.15 -18.28 -3.38
CA ILE A 34 8.17 -19.33 -3.31
C ILE A 34 9.60 -18.81 -3.53
N ILE A 35 9.76 -17.56 -4.02
CA ILE A 35 11.08 -16.96 -4.26
C ILE A 35 11.57 -16.34 -2.95
N PRO A 36 12.62 -16.88 -2.31
CA PRO A 36 13.13 -16.33 -1.07
C PRO A 36 13.49 -14.85 -1.22
N ILE A 37 13.21 -14.04 -0.20
CA ILE A 37 13.51 -12.59 -0.13
C ILE A 37 12.65 -11.72 -1.06
N VAL A 38 12.30 -12.21 -2.25
CA VAL A 38 11.65 -11.44 -3.31
C VAL A 38 10.13 -11.63 -3.34
N GLY A 39 9.64 -12.83 -2.99
CA GLY A 39 8.23 -13.23 -3.01
C GLY A 39 7.30 -12.19 -2.41
N ASN A 40 7.59 -11.77 -1.17
CA ASN A 40 6.73 -10.86 -0.40
C ASN A 40 7.12 -9.37 -0.53
N LEU A 41 7.98 -9.00 -1.48
CA LEU A 41 8.39 -7.59 -1.64
C LEU A 41 7.25 -6.71 -2.12
N ASP A 42 6.35 -7.26 -2.93
CA ASP A 42 5.13 -6.61 -3.38
C ASP A 42 4.15 -6.35 -2.23
N GLU A 43 4.00 -7.29 -1.29
CA GLU A 43 3.27 -7.10 -0.03
C GLU A 43 3.90 -6.00 0.83
N GLY A 44 5.23 -5.97 0.91
CA GLY A 44 5.98 -4.90 1.58
C GLY A 44 5.74 -3.53 0.94
N ALA A 45 5.71 -3.47 -0.40
CA ALA A 45 5.38 -2.25 -1.13
C ALA A 45 3.92 -1.82 -0.87
N ALA A 46 2.98 -2.76 -0.86
CA ALA A 46 1.59 -2.51 -0.52
C ALA A 46 1.46 -1.94 0.91
N MET A 47 2.21 -2.47 1.88
CA MET A 47 2.26 -1.95 3.24
C MET A 47 2.80 -0.50 3.30
N LEU A 48 3.82 -0.16 2.51
CA LEU A 48 4.32 1.21 2.44
C LEU A 48 3.26 2.18 1.88
N LEU A 49 2.48 1.77 0.88
CA LEU A 49 1.38 2.59 0.36
C LEU A 49 0.31 2.84 1.42
N ILE A 50 -0.09 1.80 2.17
CA ILE A 50 -1.02 1.92 3.30
C ILE A 50 -0.45 2.90 4.34
N TRP A 51 0.81 2.72 4.72
CA TRP A 51 1.49 3.57 5.70
C TRP A 51 1.50 5.04 5.27
N TYR A 52 1.81 5.32 4.00
CA TYR A 52 1.80 6.69 3.49
C TYR A 52 0.41 7.32 3.51
N GLY A 53 -0.64 6.56 3.22
CA GLY A 53 -2.02 7.02 3.40
C GLY A 53 -2.34 7.38 4.85
N LEU A 54 -1.91 6.56 5.80
CA LEU A 54 -2.10 6.81 7.23
C LEU A 54 -1.36 8.06 7.70
N VAL A 55 -0.11 8.25 7.26
CA VAL A 55 0.67 9.45 7.59
C VAL A 55 -0.01 10.71 7.06
N GLU A 56 -0.43 10.72 5.78
CA GLU A 56 -1.14 11.87 5.20
C GLU A 56 -2.48 12.14 5.92
N PHE A 57 -3.18 11.10 6.37
CA PHE A 57 -4.40 11.25 7.18
C PHE A 57 -4.12 11.87 8.56
N VAL A 58 -3.05 11.46 9.23
CA VAL A 58 -2.67 11.99 10.56
C VAL A 58 -2.13 13.42 10.45
N GLU A 59 -1.25 13.69 9.50
CA GLU A 59 -0.61 14.99 9.30
C GLU A 59 -1.54 16.01 8.63
N GLY A 60 -2.39 15.58 7.70
CA GLY A 60 -3.38 16.45 7.05
C GLY A 60 -4.36 17.07 8.03
N ARG A 61 -4.60 16.44 9.19
CA ARG A 61 -5.42 16.97 10.28
C ARG A 61 -4.74 18.04 11.13
N LYS A 62 -3.40 18.19 11.05
CA LYS A 62 -2.63 19.18 11.81
C LYS A 62 -2.48 20.54 11.10
N THR A 63 -2.94 20.64 9.84
CA THR A 63 -2.82 21.87 9.02
C THR A 63 -4.12 22.71 9.00
N TYR A 64 -5.07 22.42 9.89
CA TYR A 64 -6.25 23.25 10.15
C TYR A 64 -6.24 23.75 11.59
#